data_AF-S1PLH1-F1
#
_entry.id   AF-S1PLH1-F1
#
_cell.length_a   1.000
_cell.length_b   1.000
_cell.length_c   1.000
_cell.angle_alpha   90.00
_cell.angle_beta   90.00
_cell.angle_gamma   90.00
#
_symmetry.space_group_name_H-M   'P 1'
#
loop_
_entity.id
_entity.type
_entity.pdbx_description
1 polymer ?
#
loop_
_entity_poly.entity_id
_entity_poly.type
_entity_poly.pdbx_seq_one_letter_code
_entity_poly.pdbx_strand_id
1 'polypeptide(L)'
;MGELRCYVITMIDEHSNYALAQAVPSLNCDIIKLFFCRADRLFPIDINQGIADNGKEFPGNFDKAPQESASKPYGPTPLRLERTSERFKRTPKEQFIEFK
;
A
#
# COMPACT_ATOMS: atom_id res chain seq x y z
N MET A 1 9.35 16.97 -23.65
CA MET A 1 9.49 15.89 -22.63
C MET A 1 8.09 15.54 -22.18
N GLY A 2 7.64 14.29 -22.34
CA GLY A 2 6.29 13.89 -21.92
C GLY A 2 6.13 14.06 -20.40
N GLU A 3 4.91 14.34 -19.95
CA GLU A 3 4.60 14.42 -18.51
C GLU A 3 5.08 13.15 -17.81
N LEU A 4 6.05 13.31 -16.91
CA LEU A 4 6.48 12.25 -16.00
C LEU A 4 5.32 11.96 -15.06
N ARG A 5 4.58 10.88 -15.32
CA ARG A 5 3.56 10.38 -14.41
C ARG A 5 4.25 9.79 -13.19
N CYS A 6 4.17 10.48 -12.07
CA CYS A 6 4.60 9.95 -10.78
C CYS A 6 3.42 9.27 -10.10
N TYR A 7 3.57 8.01 -9.75
CA TYR A 7 2.60 7.27 -8.95
C TYR A 7 3.06 7.25 -7.50
N VAL A 8 2.13 7.24 -6.56
CA VAL A 8 2.46 7.09 -5.14
C VAL A 8 1.73 5.86 -4.62
N ILE A 9 2.51 4.89 -4.12
CA ILE A 9 1.98 3.73 -3.41
C ILE A 9 1.96 4.09 -1.93
N THR A 10 0.83 3.79 -1.28
CA THR A 10 0.61 4.08 0.14
C THR A 10 0.22 2.81 0.88
N MET A 11 0.78 2.60 2.06
CA MET A 11 0.44 1.52 2.97
C MET A 11 0.28 2.08 4.39
N ILE A 12 -0.71 1.57 5.12
CA ILE A 12 -1.00 1.97 6.50
C ILE A 12 -1.27 0.69 7.27
N ASP A 13 -0.66 0.56 8.44
CA ASP A 13 -1.03 -0.47 9.39
C ASP A 13 -2.02 0.09 10.43
N GLU A 14 -3.10 -0.67 10.67
CA GLU A 14 -4.19 -0.24 11.56
C GLU A 14 -3.79 -0.32 13.04
N HIS A 15 -2.86 -1.20 13.40
CA HIS A 15 -2.56 -1.50 14.80
C HIS A 15 -1.46 -0.61 15.38
N SER A 16 -0.45 -0.29 14.59
CA SER A 16 0.73 0.51 14.98
C SER A 16 0.62 1.99 14.61
N ASN A 17 -0.38 2.38 13.82
CA ASN A 17 -0.48 3.70 13.19
C ASN A 17 0.76 4.06 12.32
N TYR A 18 1.54 3.06 11.92
CA TYR A 18 2.67 3.26 11.02
C TYR A 18 2.18 3.34 9.57
N ALA A 19 2.72 4.27 8.80
CA ALA A 19 2.34 4.48 7.42
C ALA A 19 3.55 4.76 6.53
N LEU A 20 3.50 4.27 5.30
CA LEU A 20 4.54 4.45 4.30
C LEU A 20 3.92 4.95 3.00
N ALA A 21 4.54 5.99 2.42
CA ALA A 21 4.22 6.47 1.09
C ALA A 21 5.50 6.47 0.25
N GLN A 22 5.45 5.91 -0.95
CA GLN A 22 6.61 5.85 -1.85
C GLN A 22 6.22 6.27 -3.26
N ALA A 23 6.93 7.26 -3.81
CA ALA A 23 6.84 7.62 -5.21
C ALA A 23 7.50 6.54 -6.09
N VAL A 24 6.86 6.19 -7.19
CA VAL A 24 7.33 5.20 -8.17
C VAL A 24 7.08 5.67 -9.60
N PRO A 25 7.95 5.28 -10.55
CA PRO A 25 7.84 5.72 -11.94
C PRO A 25 6.71 5.03 -12.73
N SER A 26 6.18 3.91 -12.21
CA SER A 26 5.12 3.13 -12.84
C SER A 26 4.42 2.23 -11.84
N LEU A 27 3.14 1.91 -12.06
CA LEU A 27 2.43 0.86 -11.33
C LEU A 27 2.51 -0.45 -12.12
N ASN A 28 3.33 -1.38 -11.65
CA ASN A 28 3.41 -2.74 -12.16
C ASN A 28 3.74 -3.70 -11.01
N CYS A 29 3.53 -4.99 -11.23
CA CYS A 29 3.68 -6.03 -10.20
C CYS A 29 5.08 -6.07 -9.56
N ASP A 30 6.15 -5.82 -10.33
CA ASP A 30 7.52 -5.85 -9.81
C ASP A 30 7.81 -4.67 -8.88
N ILE A 31 7.29 -3.49 -9.22
CA ILE A 31 7.38 -2.29 -8.37
C ILE A 31 6.57 -2.49 -7.08
N ILE A 32 5.40 -3.10 -7.17
CA ILE A 32 4.56 -3.41 -5.99
C ILE A 32 5.28 -4.41 -5.08
N LYS A 33 5.86 -5.49 -5.61
CA LYS A 33 6.67 -6.44 -4.83
C LYS A 33 7.83 -5.75 -4.12
N LEU A 34 8.57 -4.89 -4.84
CA LEU A 34 9.69 -4.15 -4.27
C LEU A 34 9.23 -3.22 -3.13
N PHE A 35 8.07 -2.57 -3.29
CA PHE A 35 7.47 -1.77 -2.24
C PHE A 35 7.18 -2.62 -0.99
N PHE A 36 6.58 -3.81 -1.15
CA PHE A 36 6.33 -4.72 -0.02
C PHE A 36 7.61 -5.18 0.67
N CYS A 37 8.65 -5.57 -0.08
CA CYS A 37 9.94 -5.93 0.52
C CYS A 37 10.59 -4.78 1.32
N ARG A 38 10.30 -3.53 0.95
CA ARG A 38 10.75 -2.36 1.72
C ARG A 38 9.88 -2.13 2.95
N ALA A 39 8.55 -2.25 2.81
CA ALA A 39 7.63 -2.14 3.93
C ALA A 39 7.96 -3.18 5.02
N ASP A 40 8.20 -4.43 4.64
CA ASP A 40 8.57 -5.52 5.57
C ASP A 40 9.82 -5.21 6.40
N ARG A 41 10.77 -4.45 5.84
CA ARG A 41 11.99 -4.02 6.54
C ARG A 41 11.83 -2.74 7.37
N LEU A 42 10.83 -1.93 7.07
CA LEU A 42 10.63 -0.60 7.66
C LEU A 42 9.56 -0.59 8.74
N PHE A 43 8.58 -1.50 8.66
CA PHE A 43 7.50 -1.56 9.62
C PHE A 43 8.03 -2.10 10.96
N PRO A 44 7.57 -1.55 12.09
CA PRO A 44 7.99 -2.00 13.42
C PRO A 44 7.33 -3.33 13.83
N ILE A 45 6.49 -3.90 12.96
CA ILE A 45 5.75 -5.14 13.18
C ILE A 45 5.75 -5.99 11.90
N ASP A 46 5.64 -7.30 12.07
CA ASP A 46 5.56 -8.23 10.93
C ASP A 46 4.25 -8.04 10.16
N ILE A 47 4.35 -7.97 8.83
CA ILE A 47 3.20 -7.80 7.94
C ILE A 47 2.57 -9.17 7.67
N ASN A 48 1.50 -9.49 8.39
CA ASN A 48 0.81 -10.79 8.27
C ASN A 48 -0.26 -10.81 7.17
N GLN A 49 -0.93 -9.69 6.91
CA GLN A 49 -1.99 -9.58 5.91
C GLN A 49 -2.04 -8.17 5.32
N GLY A 50 -2.37 -8.07 4.03
CA GLY A 50 -2.61 -6.81 3.34
C GLY A 50 -4.01 -6.76 2.72
N ILE A 51 -4.65 -5.60 2.78
CA ILE A 51 -5.89 -5.30 2.06
C ILE A 51 -5.53 -4.27 0.99
N ALA A 52 -5.77 -4.61 -0.28
CA ALA A 52 -5.58 -3.74 -1.43
C ALA A 52 -6.90 -3.57 -2.19
N ASP A 53 -6.98 -2.51 -2.99
CA ASP A 53 -8.05 -2.40 -3.98
C ASP A 53 -7.89 -3.47 -5.08
N ASN A 54 -8.91 -3.65 -5.91
CA ASN A 54 -8.89 -4.62 -7.01
C ASN A 54 -8.01 -4.17 -8.20
N GLY A 55 -6.98 -3.35 -7.95
CA GLY A 55 -6.02 -2.92 -8.94
C GLY A 55 -5.31 -4.12 -9.57
N LYS A 56 -5.16 -4.11 -10.90
CA LYS A 56 -4.54 -5.20 -11.66
C LYS A 56 -3.05 -5.37 -11.31
N GLU A 57 -2.46 -4.36 -10.69
CA GLU A 57 -1.05 -4.32 -10.30
C GLU A 57 -0.78 -5.08 -9.00
N PHE A 58 -1.81 -5.38 -8.22
CA PHE A 58 -1.73 -6.22 -7.03
C PHE A 58 -1.98 -7.67 -7.42
N PRO A 59 -0.96 -8.56 -7.43
CA PRO A 59 -1.18 -9.96 -7.73
C PRO A 59 -2.10 -10.57 -6.67
N GLY A 60 -3.16 -11.26 -7.11
CA GLY A 60 -4.11 -11.96 -6.22
C GLY A 60 -3.48 -13.04 -5.32
N ASN A 61 -2.21 -13.39 -5.55
CA ASN A 61 -1.43 -14.34 -4.77
C ASN A 61 -0.20 -13.64 -4.18
N PHE A 62 -0.38 -12.92 -3.07
CA PHE A 62 0.71 -12.61 -2.12
C PHE A 62 1.04 -13.83 -1.22
N ASP A 63 0.96 -15.05 -1.77
CA ASP A 63 1.01 -16.34 -1.06
C ASP A 63 2.36 -16.70 -0.40
N LYS A 64 3.29 -15.75 -0.25
CA LYS A 64 4.62 -16.01 0.33
C LYS A 64 5.06 -14.98 1.40
N ALA A 65 4.11 -14.38 2.11
CA ALA A 65 4.32 -13.98 3.51
C ALA A 65 3.63 -15.03 4.41
N PRO A 66 4.13 -15.33 5.62
CA PRO A 66 4.04 -16.65 6.25
C PRO A 66 2.63 -17.25 6.26
N GLN A 67 2.45 -18.32 5.47
CA GLN A 67 1.29 -19.20 5.52
C GLN A 67 1.26 -19.92 6.87
N GLU A 68 0.71 -19.29 7.90
CA GLU A 68 0.20 -20.01 9.08
C GLU A 68 -0.88 -19.21 9.84
N SER A 69 -1.74 -18.51 9.12
CA SER A 69 -3.08 -18.21 9.63
C SER A 69 -4.04 -18.07 8.46
N ALA A 70 -4.62 -19.20 8.07
CA ALA A 70 -5.71 -19.26 7.11
C ALA A 70 -6.85 -18.33 7.56
N SER A 71 -7.27 -17.39 6.70
CA SER A 71 -8.68 -16.99 6.50
C SER A 71 -8.88 -15.92 5.41
N LYS A 72 -9.27 -16.41 4.23
CA LYS A 72 -10.13 -15.84 3.17
C LYS A 72 -9.70 -14.58 2.37
N PRO A 73 -9.76 -14.66 1.03
CA PRO A 73 -9.76 -13.50 0.14
C PRO A 73 -11.09 -12.72 0.25
N TYR A 74 -10.99 -11.39 0.22
CA TYR A 74 -12.01 -10.43 -0.22
C TYR A 74 -13.38 -10.45 0.50
N GLY A 75 -13.47 -9.69 1.61
CA GLY A 75 -14.70 -8.99 2.02
C GLY A 75 -14.58 -7.49 1.66
N PRO A 76 -15.67 -6.70 1.68
CA PRO A 76 -15.57 -5.25 1.49
C PRO A 76 -14.59 -4.66 2.50
N THR A 77 -13.66 -3.81 2.05
CA THR A 77 -12.73 -3.10 2.93
C THR A 77 -13.54 -2.44 4.05
N PRO A 78 -13.24 -2.70 5.33
CA PRO A 78 -13.93 -2.04 6.43
C PRO A 78 -13.95 -0.53 6.21
N LEU A 79 -15.12 0.10 6.30
CA LEU A 79 -15.31 1.56 6.09
C LEU A 79 -14.30 2.42 6.87
N ARG A 80 -13.86 1.95 8.04
CA ARG A 80 -12.82 2.61 8.84
C ARG A 80 -11.47 2.65 8.10
N LEU A 81 -11.05 1.53 7.53
CA LEU A 81 -9.78 1.40 6.80
C LEU A 81 -9.80 2.21 5.50
N GLU A 82 -10.93 2.23 4.79
CA GLU A 82 -11.11 3.06 3.60
C GLU A 82 -10.95 4.55 3.94
N ARG A 83 -11.64 5.02 4.99
CA ARG A 83 -11.52 6.41 5.46
C ARG A 83 -10.10 6.77 5.91
N THR A 84 -9.41 5.86 6.61
CA THR A 84 -8.01 6.07 7.03
C THR A 84 -7.09 6.13 5.81
N SER A 85 -7.29 5.24 4.83
CA SER A 85 -6.55 5.24 3.57
C SER A 85 -6.73 6.54 2.79
N GLU A 86 -7.97 7.00 2.62
CA GLU A 86 -8.26 8.26 1.92
C GLU A 86 -7.67 9.47 2.64
N ARG A 87 -7.80 9.55 3.97
CA ARG A 87 -7.20 10.61 4.77
C ARG A 87 -5.68 10.63 4.61
N PHE A 88 -5.05 9.46 4.68
CA PHE A 88 -3.61 9.38 4.49
C PHE A 88 -3.22 9.78 3.08
N LYS A 89 -3.87 9.28 2.01
CA LYS A 89 -3.57 9.67 0.62
C LYS A 89 -3.61 11.19 0.40
N ARG A 90 -4.52 11.88 1.11
CA ARG A 90 -4.64 13.34 1.05
C ARG A 90 -3.41 14.06 1.61
N THR A 91 -2.80 13.57 2.69
CA THR A 91 -1.68 14.25 3.35
C THR A 91 -0.41 14.36 2.49
N PRO A 92 0.16 13.27 1.89
CA PRO A 92 1.28 13.37 0.96
C PRO A 92 0.95 14.22 -0.26
N LYS A 93 -0.29 14.13 -0.75
CA LYS A 93 -0.75 14.93 -1.87
C LYS A 93 -0.68 16.42 -1.55
N GLU A 94 -1.28 16.86 -0.45
CA GLU A 94 -1.28 18.26 -0.03
C GLU A 94 0.11 18.76 0.39
N GLN A 95 0.90 17.94 1.09
CA GLN A 95 2.16 18.38 1.70
C GLN A 95 3.39 18.25 0.79
N PHE A 96 3.38 17.34 -0.18
CA PHE A 96 4.58 17.02 -0.98
C PHE A 96 4.36 17.06 -2.49
N ILE A 97 3.13 16.93 -2.98
CA ILE A 97 2.83 16.92 -4.42
C ILE A 97 2.24 18.25 -4.90
N GLU A 98 1.24 18.75 -4.18
CA GLU A 98 0.54 20.01 -4.48
C GLU A 98 1.14 21.22 -3.75
N PHE A 99 2.18 21.01 -2.94
CA PHE A 99 2.94 22.08 -2.30
C PHE A 99 3.66 22.89 -3.39
N LYS A 100 2.98 23.94 -3.85
CA LYS A 100 3.46 24.94 -4.80
C LYS A 100 3.76 26.24 -4.08
#